data_AF-A0A842MSF9-F1
#
_entry.id   AF-A0A842MSF9-F1
#
_cell.length_a   1.000
_cell.length_b   1.000
_cell.length_c   1.000
_cell.angle_alpha   90.00
_cell.angle_beta   90.00
_cell.angle_gamma   90.00
#
_symmetry.space_group_name_H-M   'P 1'
#
loop_
_entity.id
_entity.type
_entity.pdbx_description
1 polymer ?
#
loop_
_entity_poly.entity_id
_entity_poly.type
_entity_poly.pdbx_seq_one_letter_code
_entity_poly.pdbx_strand_id
1 'polypeptide(L)'
;MREEHWYYSFWLIVIGSWVLGIAYGKWCDESGGLLSEIGRAISVPSPSRMEVWQPILYFPLTTIAAFALSQLFFGAGAAAFLFMRGVYESSLITSMETIISSWKLTSVTSLEIWTVFFIMLVLAVNLPLCLWAAQLGTQRAIRMLYRLRGKPTKPAAGSELTSRLILIVTLSLIAGLIASFAIANT
;
A
#
# COMPACT_ATOMS: atom_id res chain seq x y z
N MET A 1 -20.90 4.13 19.26
CA MET A 1 -21.69 3.07 18.59
C MET A 1 -21.76 3.24 17.06
N ARG A 2 -22.60 4.13 16.46
CA ARG A 2 -22.74 4.16 14.97
C ARG A 2 -21.45 4.52 14.21
N GLU A 3 -20.62 5.42 14.72
CA GLU A 3 -19.34 5.80 14.07
C GLU A 3 -18.26 4.69 14.15
N GLU A 4 -18.27 3.87 15.20
CA GLU A 4 -17.33 2.76 15.38
C GLU A 4 -17.63 1.62 14.39
N HIS A 5 -18.91 1.32 14.12
CA HIS A 5 -19.27 0.30 13.13
C HIS A 5 -18.79 0.66 11.72
N TRP A 6 -18.88 1.94 11.34
CA TRP A 6 -18.36 2.41 10.07
C TRP A 6 -16.84 2.29 10.00
N TYR A 7 -16.13 2.61 11.08
CA TYR A 7 -14.66 2.49 11.16
C TYR A 7 -14.19 1.05 10.86
N TYR A 8 -14.80 0.05 11.51
CA TYR A 8 -14.45 -1.36 11.29
C TYR A 8 -14.90 -1.87 9.92
N SER A 9 -16.07 -1.44 9.44
CA SER A 9 -16.55 -1.81 8.11
C SER A 9 -15.60 -1.33 7.02
N PHE A 10 -15.05 -0.12 7.15
CA PHE A 10 -14.06 0.38 6.20
C PHE A 10 -12.76 -0.40 6.25
N TRP A 11 -12.27 -0.76 7.43
CA TRP A 11 -11.10 -1.64 7.54
C TRP A 11 -11.32 -2.98 6.84
N LEU A 12 -12.50 -3.59 7.03
CA LEU A 12 -12.86 -4.85 6.39
C LEU A 12 -12.88 -4.70 4.86
N ILE A 13 -13.45 -3.62 4.33
CA ILE A 13 -13.45 -3.35 2.88
C ILE A 13 -12.03 -3.13 2.36
N VAL A 14 -11.24 -2.31 3.05
CA VAL A 14 -9.87 -1.92 2.66
C VAL A 14 -8.96 -3.15 2.65
N ILE A 15 -8.90 -3.91 3.74
CA ILE A 15 -8.09 -5.13 3.86
C ILE A 15 -8.65 -6.21 2.94
N GLY A 16 -9.97 -6.42 2.95
CA GLY A 16 -10.64 -7.43 2.14
C GLY A 16 -10.39 -7.22 0.65
N SER A 17 -10.42 -5.98 0.17
CA SER A 17 -10.14 -5.67 -1.25
C SER A 17 -8.70 -6.03 -1.62
N TRP A 18 -7.74 -5.75 -0.75
CA TRP A 18 -6.35 -6.16 -0.98
C TRP A 18 -6.18 -7.68 -1.00
N VAL A 19 -6.76 -8.40 -0.02
CA VAL A 19 -6.72 -9.87 0.05
C VAL A 19 -7.37 -10.49 -1.20
N LEU A 20 -8.52 -9.97 -1.63
CA LEU A 20 -9.18 -10.40 -2.86
C LEU A 20 -8.32 -10.11 -4.09
N GLY A 21 -7.61 -8.98 -4.11
CA GLY A 21 -6.64 -8.65 -5.16
C GLY A 21 -5.52 -9.68 -5.24
N ILE A 22 -4.95 -10.08 -4.10
CA ILE A 22 -3.92 -11.13 -4.07
C ILE A 22 -4.48 -12.46 -4.57
N ALA A 23 -5.65 -12.87 -4.08
CA ALA A 23 -6.29 -14.10 -4.51
C ALA A 23 -6.52 -14.12 -6.02
N TYR A 24 -7.04 -13.03 -6.57
CA TYR A 24 -7.24 -12.85 -8.00
C TYR A 24 -5.91 -12.91 -8.76
N GLY A 25 -4.90 -12.16 -8.31
CA GLY A 25 -3.58 -12.13 -8.94
C GLY A 25 -2.79 -13.45 -8.82
N LYS A 26 -3.15 -14.34 -7.88
CA LYS A 26 -2.49 -15.64 -7.70
C LYS A 26 -3.15 -16.75 -8.53
N TRP A 27 -4.46 -16.69 -8.74
CA TRP A 27 -5.23 -17.79 -9.35
C TRP A 27 -5.93 -17.45 -10.67
N CYS A 28 -6.20 -16.18 -10.96
CA CYS A 28 -6.98 -15.75 -12.13
C CYS A 28 -6.20 -14.88 -13.12
N ASP A 29 -5.20 -14.11 -12.68
CA ASP A 29 -4.43 -13.23 -13.57
C ASP A 29 -3.17 -13.97 -14.05
N GLU A 30 -3.21 -14.49 -15.28
CA GLU A 30 -2.00 -14.98 -15.96
C GLU A 30 -1.13 -13.76 -16.32
N SER A 31 -0.02 -13.60 -15.58
CA SER A 31 1.05 -12.62 -15.74
C SER A 31 0.91 -11.62 -16.90
N GLY A 32 0.38 -10.42 -16.62
CA GLY A 32 0.37 -9.29 -17.57
C GLY A 32 -1.01 -8.73 -17.93
N GLY A 33 -2.08 -9.10 -17.22
CA GLY A 33 -3.39 -8.48 -17.40
C GLY A 33 -3.39 -6.97 -17.09
N LEU A 34 -4.33 -6.24 -17.68
CA LEU A 34 -4.51 -4.78 -17.50
C LEU A 34 -4.57 -4.36 -16.02
N LEU A 35 -5.14 -5.21 -15.15
CA LEU A 35 -5.22 -4.98 -13.71
C LEU A 35 -3.83 -5.01 -13.05
N SER A 36 -2.97 -5.93 -13.46
CA SER A 36 -1.58 -6.01 -12.99
C SER A 36 -0.73 -4.81 -13.43
N GLU A 37 -0.95 -4.29 -14.64
CA GLU A 37 -0.25 -3.09 -15.14
C GLU A 37 -0.67 -1.83 -14.37
N ILE A 38 -1.96 -1.67 -14.13
CA ILE A 38 -2.49 -0.60 -13.30
C ILE A 38 -1.96 -0.75 -11.86
N GLY A 39 -1.99 -1.97 -11.32
CA GLY A 39 -1.44 -2.30 -10.02
C GLY A 39 0.04 -1.92 -9.90
N ARG A 40 0.83 -2.18 -10.95
CA ARG A 40 2.25 -1.83 -11.01
C ARG A 40 2.49 -0.32 -11.03
N ALA A 41 1.70 0.45 -11.78
CA ALA A 41 1.82 1.91 -11.81
C ALA A 41 1.53 2.55 -10.45
N ILE A 42 0.72 1.87 -9.64
CA ILE A 42 0.19 2.35 -8.37
C ILE A 42 1.00 1.85 -7.16
N SER A 43 1.78 0.78 -7.34
CA SER A 43 2.54 0.13 -6.28
C SER A 43 4.02 0.49 -6.36
N VAL A 44 4.84 -0.08 -5.47
CA VAL A 44 6.29 0.01 -5.55
C VAL A 44 6.79 -1.06 -6.55
N PRO A 45 7.37 -0.68 -7.71
CA PRO A 45 8.02 -1.61 -8.62
C PRO A 45 9.02 -2.59 -7.97
N SER A 46 9.28 -3.71 -8.67
CA SER A 46 10.31 -4.67 -8.26
C SER A 46 11.71 -4.03 -8.21
N PRO A 47 12.60 -4.50 -7.33
CA PRO A 47 13.94 -3.91 -7.17
C PRO A 47 14.76 -3.97 -8.48
N SER A 48 14.58 -5.02 -9.29
CA SER A 48 15.23 -5.18 -10.60
C SER A 48 14.88 -4.12 -11.64
N ARG A 49 13.84 -3.30 -11.40
CA ARG A 49 13.34 -2.27 -12.32
C ARG A 49 13.44 -0.87 -11.72
N MET A 50 14.15 -0.73 -10.61
CA MET A 50 14.29 0.53 -9.89
C MET A 50 15.73 1.02 -9.84
N GLU A 51 15.88 2.34 -9.97
CA GLU A 51 17.12 3.02 -9.61
C GLU A 51 17.18 3.26 -8.10
N VAL A 52 18.40 3.39 -7.56
CA VAL A 52 18.67 3.49 -6.12
C VAL A 52 17.85 4.59 -5.43
N TRP A 53 17.61 5.74 -6.08
CA TRP A 53 16.88 6.86 -5.47
C TRP A 53 15.36 6.69 -5.52
N GLN A 54 14.83 5.84 -6.39
CA GLN A 54 13.40 5.74 -6.67
C GLN A 54 12.55 5.33 -5.46
N PRO A 55 12.98 4.40 -4.57
CA PRO A 55 12.19 4.03 -3.39
C PRO A 55 11.85 5.20 -2.46
N ILE A 56 12.73 6.21 -2.37
CA ILE A 56 12.51 7.41 -1.56
C ILE A 56 11.27 8.18 -2.03
N LEU A 57 10.97 8.12 -3.33
CA LEU A 57 9.80 8.78 -3.92
C LEU A 57 8.60 7.84 -3.99
N TYR A 58 8.78 6.58 -4.42
CA TYR A 58 7.66 5.65 -4.55
C TYR A 58 6.98 5.41 -3.20
N PHE A 59 7.71 5.19 -2.11
CA PHE A 59 7.11 4.88 -0.81
C PHE A 59 6.11 5.96 -0.33
N PRO A 60 6.47 7.27 -0.28
CA PRO A 60 5.53 8.32 0.09
C PRO A 60 4.49 8.60 -1.00
N LEU A 61 4.82 8.49 -2.29
CA LEU A 61 3.85 8.74 -3.36
C LEU A 61 2.71 7.72 -3.35
N THR A 62 3.00 6.44 -3.13
CA THR A 62 1.97 5.40 -3.06
C THR A 62 1.04 5.61 -1.87
N THR A 63 1.56 6.05 -0.71
CA THR A 63 0.73 6.33 0.48
C THR A 63 -0.13 7.58 0.29
N ILE A 64 0.43 8.64 -0.31
CA ILE A 64 -0.31 9.85 -0.66
C ILE A 64 -1.39 9.54 -1.70
N ALA A 65 -1.09 8.74 -2.72
CA ALA A 65 -2.06 8.32 -3.73
C ALA A 65 -3.21 7.53 -3.10
N ALA A 66 -2.90 6.59 -2.19
CA ALA A 66 -3.91 5.82 -1.47
C ALA A 66 -4.85 6.72 -0.65
N PHE A 67 -4.31 7.73 0.02
CA PHE A 67 -5.09 8.74 0.74
C PHE A 67 -5.93 9.62 -0.19
N ALA A 68 -5.35 10.12 -1.27
CA ALA A 68 -6.02 11.03 -2.20
C ALA A 68 -7.16 10.34 -2.93
N LEU A 69 -6.94 9.13 -3.45
CA LEU A 69 -7.96 8.36 -4.17
C LEU A 69 -9.09 7.90 -3.24
N SER A 70 -8.77 7.49 -2.02
CA SER A 70 -9.80 7.17 -1.04
C SER A 70 -10.63 8.39 -0.65
N GLN A 71 -10.01 9.57 -0.58
CA GLN A 71 -10.71 10.81 -0.31
C GLN A 71 -11.61 11.25 -1.48
N LEU A 72 -11.11 11.21 -2.72
CA LEU A 72 -11.83 11.67 -3.92
C LEU A 72 -13.06 10.82 -4.23
N PHE A 73 -12.95 9.50 -4.05
CA PHE A 73 -14.00 8.54 -4.38
C PHE A 73 -14.76 8.02 -3.15
N PHE A 74 -14.78 8.79 -2.05
CA PHE A 74 -15.55 8.46 -0.84
C PHE A 74 -15.32 7.04 -0.31
N GLY A 75 -14.08 6.54 -0.37
CA GLY A 75 -13.69 5.20 0.06
C GLY A 75 -13.77 4.13 -1.01
N ALA A 76 -14.58 4.28 -2.07
CA ALA A 76 -14.61 3.31 -3.18
C ALA A 76 -13.25 3.26 -3.90
N GLY A 77 -12.57 4.41 -4.00
CA GLY A 77 -11.21 4.50 -4.54
C GLY A 77 -10.19 3.72 -3.71
N ALA A 78 -10.36 3.62 -2.39
CA ALA A 78 -9.49 2.78 -1.56
C ALA A 78 -9.59 1.31 -1.93
N ALA A 79 -10.83 0.80 -2.06
CA ALA A 79 -11.08 -0.58 -2.40
C ALA A 79 -10.49 -0.94 -3.77
N ALA A 80 -10.78 -0.13 -4.80
CA ALA A 80 -10.24 -0.35 -6.14
C ALA A 80 -8.71 -0.27 -6.18
N PHE A 81 -8.12 0.75 -5.55
CA PHE A 81 -6.67 0.93 -5.48
C PHE A 81 -5.98 -0.26 -4.82
N LEU A 82 -6.49 -0.70 -3.67
CA LEU A 82 -5.91 -1.79 -2.90
C LEU A 82 -6.11 -3.14 -3.56
N PHE A 83 -7.21 -3.34 -4.27
CA PHE A 83 -7.42 -4.51 -5.11
C PHE A 83 -6.37 -4.59 -6.22
N MET A 84 -6.22 -3.54 -7.03
CA MET A 84 -5.23 -3.49 -8.12
C MET A 84 -3.81 -3.68 -7.58
N ARG A 85 -3.50 -3.02 -6.46
CA ARG A 85 -2.22 -3.20 -5.76
C ARG A 85 -2.02 -4.65 -5.29
N GLY A 86 -3.05 -5.29 -4.74
CA GLY A 86 -3.02 -6.70 -4.34
C GLY A 86 -2.75 -7.64 -5.53
N VAL A 87 -3.34 -7.36 -6.70
CA VAL A 87 -3.07 -8.10 -7.94
C VAL A 87 -1.60 -8.01 -8.35
N TYR A 88 -1.00 -6.83 -8.25
CA TYR A 88 0.43 -6.68 -8.55
C TYR A 88 1.32 -7.31 -7.45
N GLU A 89 1.00 -7.10 -6.18
CA GLU A 89 1.77 -7.63 -5.05
C GLU A 89 1.73 -9.16 -4.97
N SER A 90 0.72 -9.84 -5.54
CA SER A 90 0.73 -11.30 -5.68
C SER A 90 1.99 -11.77 -6.43
N SER A 91 2.39 -11.07 -7.48
CA SER A 91 3.58 -11.40 -8.27
C SER A 91 4.88 -11.20 -7.48
N LEU A 92 4.93 -10.20 -6.58
CA LEU A 92 6.05 -10.00 -5.66
C LEU A 92 6.13 -11.11 -4.62
N ILE A 93 4.98 -11.52 -4.07
CA ILE A 93 4.88 -12.63 -3.13
C ILE A 93 5.33 -13.93 -3.79
N THR A 94 4.84 -14.24 -4.99
CA THR A 94 5.25 -15.44 -5.73
C THR A 94 6.73 -15.42 -6.09
N SER A 95 7.28 -14.25 -6.45
CA SER A 95 8.72 -14.10 -6.70
C SER A 95 9.54 -14.39 -5.45
N MET A 96 9.12 -13.86 -4.30
CA MET A 96 9.75 -14.09 -3.00
C MET A 96 9.66 -15.57 -2.59
N GLU A 97 8.47 -16.20 -2.72
CA GLU A 97 8.25 -17.64 -2.48
C GLU A 97 9.22 -18.47 -3.34
N THR A 98 9.39 -18.12 -4.61
CA THR A 98 10.27 -18.83 -5.55
C THR A 98 11.74 -18.71 -5.11
N ILE A 99 12.22 -17.50 -4.81
CA ILE A 99 13.59 -17.26 -4.34
C ILE A 99 13.87 -18.09 -3.08
N ILE A 100 13.00 -17.97 -2.06
CA ILE A 100 13.19 -18.67 -0.78
C ILE A 100 13.13 -20.18 -0.96
N SER A 101 12.21 -20.70 -1.79
CA SER A 101 12.10 -22.15 -2.04
C SER A 101 13.31 -22.73 -2.76
N SER A 102 14.05 -21.89 -3.50
CA SER A 102 15.25 -22.28 -4.24
C SER A 102 16.53 -22.25 -3.40
N TRP A 103 16.47 -21.71 -2.18
CA TRP A 103 17.63 -21.58 -1.31
C TRP A 103 18.17 -22.93 -0.86
N LYS A 104 19.45 -23.15 -1.16
CA LYS A 104 20.26 -24.19 -0.54
C LYS A 104 21.15 -23.54 0.51
N LEU A 105 21.28 -24.15 1.69
CA LEU A 105 22.08 -23.63 2.82
C LEU A 105 23.53 -23.24 2.45
N THR A 106 24.04 -23.79 1.35
CA THR A 106 25.42 -23.60 0.88
C THR A 106 25.58 -22.56 -0.22
N SER A 107 24.50 -21.98 -0.76
CA SER A 107 24.56 -21.14 -1.96
C SER A 107 23.50 -20.04 -2.01
N VAL A 108 23.27 -19.35 -0.89
CA VAL A 108 22.43 -18.14 -0.87
C VAL A 108 23.29 -16.95 -1.27
N THR A 109 22.86 -16.22 -2.29
CA THR A 109 23.57 -15.01 -2.74
C THR A 109 23.15 -13.79 -1.94
N SER A 110 24.04 -12.81 -1.75
CA SER A 110 23.70 -11.55 -1.08
C SER A 110 22.57 -10.80 -1.81
N LEU A 111 22.54 -10.88 -3.13
CA LEU A 111 21.51 -10.28 -3.99
C LEU A 111 20.11 -10.81 -3.66
N GLU A 112 19.95 -12.13 -3.47
CA GLU A 112 18.67 -12.74 -3.09
C GLU A 112 18.20 -12.25 -1.72
N ILE A 113 19.12 -12.13 -0.75
CA ILE A 113 18.79 -11.64 0.60
C ILE A 113 18.27 -10.20 0.53
N TRP A 114 18.97 -9.31 -0.18
CA TRP A 114 18.55 -7.91 -0.32
C TRP A 114 17.25 -7.76 -1.12
N THR A 115 17.03 -8.61 -2.13
CA THR A 115 15.79 -8.64 -2.91
C THR A 115 14.60 -9.04 -2.03
N VAL A 116 14.74 -10.10 -1.23
CA VAL A 116 13.70 -10.54 -0.28
C VAL A 116 13.46 -9.47 0.78
N PHE A 117 14.53 -8.85 1.31
CA PHE A 117 14.41 -7.76 2.29
C PHE A 117 13.65 -6.55 1.71
N PHE A 118 13.91 -6.17 0.46
CA PHE A 118 13.18 -5.10 -0.22
C PHE A 118 11.69 -5.44 -0.37
N ILE A 119 11.36 -6.66 -0.83
CA ILE A 119 9.96 -7.10 -0.97
C ILE A 119 9.27 -7.09 0.40
N MET A 120 9.96 -7.52 1.46
CA MET A 120 9.44 -7.45 2.83
C MET A 120 9.20 -6.00 3.29
N LEU A 121 10.05 -5.03 2.93
CA LEU A 121 9.77 -3.61 3.22
C LEU A 121 8.50 -3.12 2.52
N VAL A 122 8.27 -3.53 1.26
CA VAL A 122 7.05 -3.17 0.54
C VAL A 122 5.81 -3.75 1.23
N LEU A 123 5.83 -5.05 1.54
CA LEU A 123 4.67 -5.76 2.08
C LEU A 123 4.42 -5.50 3.58
N ALA A 124 5.47 -5.40 4.39
CA ALA A 124 5.36 -5.26 5.85
C ALA A 124 5.39 -3.82 6.33
N VAL A 125 5.86 -2.87 5.52
CA VAL A 125 5.95 -1.45 5.91
C VAL A 125 5.12 -0.56 4.99
N ASN A 126 5.38 -0.57 3.68
CA ASN A 126 4.70 0.33 2.76
C ASN A 126 3.19 0.03 2.65
N LEU A 127 2.82 -1.24 2.57
CA LEU A 127 1.42 -1.65 2.47
C LEU A 127 0.62 -1.24 3.72
N PRO A 128 1.01 -1.55 4.97
CA PRO A 128 0.30 -1.06 6.16
C PRO A 128 0.13 0.46 6.19
N LEU A 129 1.16 1.21 5.79
CA LEU A 129 1.07 2.66 5.68
C LEU A 129 0.05 3.10 4.62
N CYS A 130 -0.02 2.39 3.48
CA CYS A 130 -1.03 2.66 2.44
C CYS A 130 -2.45 2.31 2.91
N LEU A 131 -2.64 1.20 3.60
CA LEU A 131 -3.92 0.81 4.18
C LEU A 131 -4.40 1.86 5.19
N TRP A 132 -3.49 2.33 6.05
CA TRP A 132 -3.79 3.38 7.02
C TRP A 132 -4.12 4.72 6.35
N ALA A 133 -3.36 5.09 5.32
CA ALA A 133 -3.60 6.29 4.52
C ALA A 133 -4.97 6.25 3.81
N ALA A 134 -5.29 5.11 3.18
CA ALA A 134 -6.58 4.87 2.53
C ALA A 134 -7.75 5.00 3.52
N GLN A 135 -7.58 4.46 4.73
CA GLN A 135 -8.59 4.57 5.77
C GLN A 135 -8.80 6.02 6.23
N LEU A 136 -7.71 6.78 6.45
CA LEU A 136 -7.79 8.19 6.85
C LEU A 136 -8.48 9.04 5.77
N GLY A 137 -8.15 8.83 4.48
CA GLY A 137 -8.79 9.55 3.39
C GLY A 137 -10.29 9.26 3.28
N THR A 138 -10.69 8.01 3.51
CA THR A 138 -12.11 7.60 3.57
C THR A 138 -12.85 8.30 4.71
N GLN A 139 -12.26 8.32 5.92
CA GLN A 139 -12.83 9.05 7.06
C GLN A 139 -12.97 10.55 6.78
N ARG A 140 -11.99 11.15 6.11
CA ARG A 140 -12.02 12.57 5.72
C ARG A 140 -13.16 12.85 4.74
N ALA A 141 -13.31 12.02 3.70
CA ALA A 141 -14.37 12.16 2.70
C ALA A 141 -15.77 12.09 3.34
N ILE A 142 -15.98 11.14 4.24
CA ILE A 142 -17.26 10.98 4.93
C ILE A 142 -17.56 12.17 5.84
N ARG A 143 -16.55 12.69 6.56
CA ARG A 143 -16.72 13.90 7.37
C ARG A 143 -17.04 15.11 6.50
N MET A 144 -16.39 15.27 5.35
CA MET A 144 -16.72 16.33 4.39
C MET A 144 -18.17 16.19 3.90
N LEU A 145 -18.62 14.97 3.58
CA LEU A 145 -20.00 14.69 3.22
C LEU A 145 -20.99 15.07 4.33
N TYR A 146 -20.68 14.74 5.59
CA TYR A 146 -21.51 15.14 6.72
C TYR A 146 -21.59 16.66 6.89
N ARG A 147 -20.48 17.38 6.70
CA ARG A 147 -20.46 18.85 6.70
C ARG A 147 -21.31 19.45 5.58
N LEU A 148 -21.21 18.92 4.37
CA LEU A 148 -22.03 19.34 3.23
C LEU A 148 -23.52 19.10 3.46
N ARG A 149 -23.86 18.06 4.24
CA ARG A 149 -25.24 17.75 4.65
C ARG A 149 -25.69 18.53 5.91
N GLY A 150 -24.92 19.50 6.38
CA GLY A 150 -25.26 20.32 7.54
C GLY A 150 -25.26 19.58 8.88
N LYS A 151 -24.69 18.36 8.95
CA LYS A 151 -24.62 17.62 10.22
C LYS A 151 -23.46 18.13 11.07
N PRO A 152 -23.63 18.26 12.40
CA PRO A 152 -22.57 18.72 13.28
C PRO A 152 -21.41 17.71 13.29
N THR A 153 -20.21 18.20 12.98
CA THR A 153 -18.96 17.41 13.05
C THR A 153 -18.06 17.96 14.15
N LYS A 154 -17.42 17.08 14.93
CA LYS A 154 -16.49 17.50 15.99
C LYS A 154 -15.32 18.31 15.40
N PRO A 155 -15.02 19.52 15.91
CA PRO A 155 -13.98 20.40 15.36
C PRO A 155 -12.55 19.83 15.54
N ALA A 156 -12.28 19.15 16.65
CA ALA A 156 -10.96 18.55 16.94
C ALA A 156 -10.57 17.38 16.02
N ALA A 157 -11.54 16.78 15.31
CA ALA A 157 -11.28 15.61 14.49
C ALA A 157 -10.44 15.96 13.22
N GLY A 158 -10.42 17.22 12.80
CA GLY A 158 -9.71 17.67 11.60
C GLY A 158 -8.19 17.72 11.76
N SER A 159 -7.70 18.31 12.85
CA SER A 159 -6.26 18.49 13.13
C SER A 159 -5.54 17.16 13.40
N GLU A 160 -6.23 16.23 14.05
CA GLU A 160 -5.73 14.88 14.30
C GLU A 160 -5.48 14.12 12.99
N LEU A 161 -6.34 14.32 11.99
CA LEU A 161 -6.25 13.60 10.72
C LEU A 161 -5.06 14.09 9.86
N THR A 162 -4.79 15.40 9.89
CA THR A 162 -3.60 15.98 9.24
C THR A 162 -2.31 15.57 9.93
N SER A 163 -2.29 15.53 11.28
CA SER A 163 -1.12 15.08 12.03
C SER A 163 -0.78 13.62 11.72
N ARG A 164 -1.79 12.73 11.69
CA ARG A 164 -1.61 11.33 11.31
C ARG A 164 -1.13 11.15 9.87
N LEU A 165 -1.60 11.97 8.93
CA LEU A 165 -1.12 11.93 7.54
C LEU A 165 0.36 12.32 7.45
N ILE A 166 0.78 13.39 8.14
CA ILE A 166 2.19 13.80 8.19
C ILE A 166 3.06 12.66 8.75
N LEU A 167 2.60 12.02 9.83
CA LEU A 167 3.28 10.87 10.41
C LEU A 167 3.41 9.69 9.42
N ILE A 168 2.36 9.38 8.66
CA ILE A 168 2.44 8.33 7.63
C ILE A 168 3.46 8.67 6.56
N VAL A 169 3.48 9.92 6.09
CA VAL A 169 4.42 10.38 5.06
C VAL A 169 5.86 10.34 5.57
N THR A 170 6.11 10.78 6.81
CA THR A 170 7.46 10.72 7.39
C THR A 170 7.94 9.28 7.57
N LEU A 171 7.09 8.38 8.07
CA LEU A 171 7.42 6.94 8.16
C LEU A 171 7.65 6.33 6.77
N SER A 172 6.86 6.72 5.77
CA SER A 172 7.04 6.26 4.39
C SER A 172 8.38 6.70 3.81
N LEU A 173 8.79 7.93 4.12
CA LEU A 173 10.07 8.48 3.65
C LEU A 173 11.26 7.78 4.31
N ILE A 174 11.18 7.50 5.63
CA ILE A 174 12.19 6.70 6.34
C ILE A 174 12.26 5.29 5.74
N ALA A 175 11.13 4.64 5.51
CA ALA A 175 11.10 3.32 4.88
C ALA A 175 11.66 3.35 3.45
N GLY A 176 11.38 4.39 2.68
CA GLY A 176 11.93 4.62 1.35
C GLY A 176 13.45 4.80 1.36
N LEU A 177 14.02 5.48 2.36
CA LEU A 177 15.47 5.59 2.55
C LEU A 177 16.11 4.22 2.85
N ILE A 178 15.51 3.42 3.73
CA ILE A 178 15.99 2.06 4.03
C ILE A 178 15.87 1.16 2.79
N ALA A 179 14.79 1.30 2.02
CA ALA A 179 14.58 0.55 0.80
C ALA A 179 15.58 0.95 -0.31
N SER A 180 15.94 2.24 -0.40
CA SER A 180 17.01 2.71 -1.29
C SER A 180 18.35 2.08 -0.92
N PHE A 181 18.66 1.97 0.37
CA PHE A 181 19.85 1.26 0.83
C PHE A 181 19.81 -0.23 0.45
N ALA A 182 18.66 -0.88 0.56
CA ALA A 182 18.50 -2.27 0.12
C ALA A 182 18.78 -2.44 -1.38
N ILE A 183 18.24 -1.56 -2.24
CA ILE A 183 18.51 -1.59 -3.69
C ILE A 183 19.98 -1.32 -4.01
N ALA A 184 20.66 -0.44 -3.27
CA ALA A 184 22.08 -0.18 -3.49
C ALA A 184 22.96 -1.44 -3.28
N ASN A 185 22.44 -2.46 -2.58
CA ASN A 185 23.13 -3.71 -2.27
C ASN A 185 22.54 -4.93 -3.00
N THR A 186 21.51 -4.76 -3.85
CA THR A 186 21.05 -5.79 -4.80
C THR A 186 21.87 -5.71 -6.08
#